data_AF-A0A268F1E2-F1
#
_entry.id   AF-A0A268F1E2-F1
#
_cell.length_a   1.000
_cell.length_b   1.000
_cell.length_c   1.000
_cell.angle_alpha   90.00
_cell.angle_beta   90.00
_cell.angle_gamma   90.00
#
_symmetry.space_group_name_H-M   'P 1'
#
loop_
_entity.id
_entity.type
_entity.pdbx_description
1 polymer ?
#
loop_
_entity_poly.entity_id
_entity_poly.type
_entity_poly.pdbx_seq_one_letter_code
_entity_poly.pdbx_strand_id
1 'polypeptide(L)'
;MNKAQKNIFLHFVYLVLIIVLFAIGSDMLTEYRAEARTRFEHNLYYETAVLILCFGGIGVVLGLSGLKRSRGGRIGLNKSKLLLLALPSLLVTISPLLAHFGVFDFYESLYEYILEHHDITMVSSIIFGHSFFTSFVKK
;
A
#
# COMPACT_ATOMS: atom_id res chain seq x y z
N MET A 1 -15.78 -18.46 24.14
CA MET A 1 -16.07 -17.42 23.12
C MET A 1 -16.79 -18.05 21.93
N ASN A 2 -18.02 -17.63 21.65
CA ASN A 2 -18.85 -18.15 20.55
C ASN A 2 -18.30 -17.66 19.18
N LYS A 3 -18.68 -18.31 18.07
CA LYS A 3 -18.20 -18.02 16.70
C LYS A 3 -18.37 -16.54 16.31
N ALA A 4 -19.50 -15.93 16.68
CA ALA A 4 -19.76 -14.51 16.44
C ALA A 4 -18.76 -13.60 17.20
N GLN A 5 -18.52 -13.87 18.48
CA GLN A 5 -17.55 -13.14 19.29
C GLN A 5 -16.12 -13.28 18.75
N LYS A 6 -15.73 -14.47 18.26
CA LYS A 6 -14.43 -14.70 17.59
C LYS A 6 -14.28 -13.86 16.32
N ASN A 7 -15.33 -13.74 15.51
CA ASN A 7 -15.30 -12.92 14.31
C ASN A 7 -15.19 -11.43 14.66
N ILE A 8 -15.99 -10.93 15.61
CA ILE A 8 -15.92 -9.53 16.05
C ILE A 8 -14.52 -9.19 16.57
N PHE A 9 -13.96 -10.03 17.44
CA PHE A 9 -12.61 -9.85 17.96
C PHE A 9 -11.56 -9.79 16.84
N LEU A 10 -11.66 -10.65 15.83
CA LEU A 10 -10.74 -10.66 14.70
C LEU A 10 -10.84 -9.40 13.84
N HIS A 11 -12.04 -8.87 13.60
CA HIS A 11 -12.21 -7.59 12.89
C HIS A 11 -11.68 -6.42 13.73
N PHE A 12 -11.85 -6.47 15.05
CA PHE A 12 -11.25 -5.50 15.95
C PHE A 12 -9.71 -5.53 15.88
N VAL A 13 -9.10 -6.72 15.86
CA VAL A 13 -7.64 -6.85 15.67
C VAL A 13 -7.19 -6.27 14.33
N TYR A 14 -7.92 -6.51 13.24
CA TYR A 14 -7.61 -5.89 11.95
C TYR A 14 -7.73 -4.37 11.99
N LEU A 15 -8.76 -3.83 12.65
CA LEU A 15 -8.91 -2.40 12.82
C LEU A 15 -7.73 -1.80 13.61
N VAL A 16 -7.34 -2.42 14.73
CA VAL A 16 -6.18 -1.98 15.52
C VAL A 16 -4.91 -2.00 14.67
N LEU A 17 -4.69 -3.05 13.88
CA LEU A 17 -3.53 -3.16 13.01
C LEU A 17 -3.52 -2.07 11.93
N ILE A 18 -4.67 -1.76 11.34
CA ILE A 18 -4.81 -0.66 10.37
C ILE A 18 -4.47 0.68 11.03
N ILE A 19 -5.00 0.93 12.24
CA ILE A 19 -4.73 2.17 12.98
C ILE A 19 -3.23 2.30 13.29
N VAL A 20 -2.59 1.22 13.76
CA VAL A 20 -1.16 1.22 14.08
C VAL A 20 -0.30 1.46 12.83
N LEU A 21 -0.58 0.76 11.72
CA LEU A 21 0.14 0.97 10.46
C LEU A 21 -0.05 2.39 9.92
N PHE A 22 -1.26 2.92 10.02
CA PHE A 22 -1.58 4.28 9.58
C PHE A 22 -0.87 5.32 10.44
N ALA A 23 -0.94 5.21 11.77
CA ALA A 23 -0.30 6.13 12.69
C ALA A 23 1.22 6.14 12.52
N ILE A 24 1.86 4.97 12.54
CA ILE A 24 3.32 4.84 12.37
C ILE A 24 3.75 5.34 10.99
N GLY A 25 3.06 4.92 9.92
CA GLY A 25 3.42 5.34 8.56
C GLY A 25 3.27 6.85 8.36
N SER A 26 2.22 7.45 8.93
CA SER A 26 1.99 8.90 8.84
C SER A 26 3.02 9.69 9.65
N ASP A 27 3.34 9.24 10.86
CA ASP A 27 4.36 9.85 11.72
C ASP A 27 5.74 9.80 11.05
N MET A 28 6.17 8.61 10.59
CA MET A 28 7.44 8.42 9.87
C MET A 28 7.56 9.29 8.62
N LEU A 29 6.49 9.42 7.82
CA LEU A 29 6.50 10.29 6.63
C LEU A 29 6.50 11.77 7.01
N THR A 30 5.79 12.16 8.07
CA THR A 30 5.71 13.56 8.50
C THR A 30 7.05 14.03 9.04
N GLU A 31 7.67 13.24 9.93
CA GLU A 31 8.99 13.53 10.49
C GLU A 31 10.04 13.57 9.39
N TYR A 32 10.08 12.55 8.52
CA TYR A 32 11.02 12.51 7.42
C TYR A 32 10.88 13.68 6.45
N ARG A 33 9.65 14.10 6.11
CA ARG A 33 9.44 15.28 5.25
C ARG A 33 9.83 16.59 5.94
N ALA A 34 9.62 16.70 7.25
CA ALA A 34 10.09 17.84 8.02
C ALA A 34 11.63 17.90 8.00
N GLU A 35 12.30 16.77 8.25
CA GLU A 35 13.76 16.67 8.19
C GLU A 35 14.30 16.98 6.79
N ALA A 36 13.73 16.41 5.73
CA ALA A 36 14.15 16.63 4.35
C ALA A 36 14.07 18.11 3.95
N ARG A 37 13.05 18.85 4.43
CA ARG A 37 12.95 20.31 4.22
C ARG A 37 14.04 21.10 4.94
N THR A 38 14.50 20.63 6.09
CA THR A 38 15.53 21.32 6.89
C THR A 38 16.95 21.00 6.44
N ARG A 39 17.21 19.77 6.00
CA ARG A 39 18.55 19.29 5.62
C ARG A 39 18.82 19.28 4.12
N PHE A 40 17.79 19.49 3.29
CA PHE A 40 17.84 19.35 1.83
C PHE A 40 18.31 17.97 1.34
N GLU A 41 18.26 16.96 2.22
CA GLU A 41 18.59 15.57 1.90
C GLU A 41 17.30 14.76 1.78
N HIS A 42 17.00 14.28 0.58
CA HIS A 42 15.79 13.51 0.30
C HIS A 42 16.15 12.08 -0.15
N ASN A 43 16.02 11.14 0.78
CA ASN A 43 16.07 9.69 0.56
C ASN A 43 14.72 9.12 0.07
N LEU A 44 14.54 9.09 -1.25
CA LEU A 44 13.36 8.53 -1.93
C LEU A 44 13.10 7.04 -1.60
N TYR A 45 14.15 6.28 -1.29
CA TYR A 45 14.03 4.86 -0.93
C TYR A 45 13.33 4.67 0.41
N TYR A 46 13.63 5.54 1.38
CA TYR A 46 12.98 5.52 2.68
C TYR A 46 11.49 5.81 2.56
N GLU A 47 11.13 6.89 1.85
CA GLU A 47 9.73 7.27 1.64
C GLU A 47 8.95 6.16 0.93
N THR A 48 9.51 5.60 -0.14
CA THR A 48 8.89 4.49 -0.88
C THR A 48 8.74 3.23 -0.01
N ALA A 49 9.74 2.92 0.83
CA ALA A 49 9.67 1.78 1.74
C ALA A 49 8.55 1.96 2.78
N VAL A 50 8.42 3.15 3.38
CA VAL A 50 7.33 3.45 4.32
C VAL A 50 5.98 3.34 3.63
N LEU A 51 5.85 3.87 2.41
CA LEU A 51 4.63 3.76 1.60
C LEU A 51 4.23 2.30 1.41
N ILE A 52 5.13 1.45 0.92
CA ILE A 52 4.84 0.03 0.65
C ILE A 52 4.55 -0.75 1.94
N LEU A 53 5.38 -0.58 2.98
CA LEU A 53 5.28 -1.38 4.20
C LEU A 53 4.07 -1.00 5.05
N CYS A 54 3.86 0.29 5.30
CA CYS A 54 2.79 0.76 6.17
C CYS A 54 1.45 0.77 5.43
N PHE A 55 1.37 1.51 4.32
CA PHE A 55 0.11 1.70 3.59
C PHE A 55 -0.23 0.51 2.69
N GLY A 56 0.76 -0.11 2.05
CA GLY A 56 0.56 -1.40 1.40
C GLY A 56 0.21 -2.50 2.40
N GLY A 57 0.80 -2.45 3.60
CA GLY A 57 0.39 -3.28 4.73
C GLY A 57 -1.10 -3.15 5.08
N ILE A 58 -1.63 -1.92 5.16
CA ILE A 58 -3.07 -1.68 5.37
C ILE A 58 -3.89 -2.37 4.27
N GLY A 59 -3.48 -2.22 3.01
CA GLY A 59 -4.10 -2.92 1.88
C GLY A 59 -4.14 -4.43 2.08
N VAL A 60 -3.03 -5.04 2.50
CA VAL A 60 -2.95 -6.48 2.80
C VAL A 60 -3.91 -6.88 3.92
N VAL A 61 -3.98 -6.10 5.01
CA VAL A 61 -4.90 -6.36 6.13
C VAL A 61 -6.37 -6.30 5.69
N LEU A 62 -6.72 -5.31 4.87
CA LEU A 62 -8.05 -5.22 4.26
C LEU A 62 -8.32 -6.46 3.37
N GLY A 63 -7.36 -6.87 2.55
CA GLY A 63 -7.46 -8.06 1.72
C GLY A 63 -7.65 -9.36 2.53
N LEU A 64 -6.98 -9.48 3.67
CA LEU A 64 -7.13 -10.59 4.62
C LEU A 64 -8.53 -10.66 5.23
N SER A 65 -9.15 -9.51 5.50
CA SER A 65 -10.51 -9.44 6.06
C SER A 65 -11.58 -9.91 5.07
N GLY A 66 -11.39 -9.63 3.78
CA GLY A 66 -12.31 -10.03 2.72
C GLY A 66 -12.14 -11.48 2.24
N LEU A 67 -11.03 -12.14 2.57
CA LEU A 67 -10.76 -13.50 2.10
C LEU A 67 -11.61 -14.52 2.88
N LYS A 68 -12.64 -15.08 2.24
CA LYS A 68 -13.35 -16.24 2.79
C LYS A 68 -12.33 -17.36 3.04
N ARG A 69 -12.24 -17.85 4.29
CA ARG A 69 -11.44 -19.03 4.67
C ARG A 69 -11.98 -20.28 3.95
N SER A 70 -11.62 -20.47 2.68
CA SER A 70 -11.77 -21.76 2.02
C SER A 70 -10.72 -22.70 2.61
N ARG A 71 -11.18 -23.74 3.31
CA ARG A 71 -10.35 -24.82 3.84
C ARG A 71 -10.04 -25.78 2.68
N GLY A 72 -8.80 -25.74 2.17
CA GLY A 72 -8.25 -26.84 1.37
C GLY A 72 -8.28 -26.71 -0.16
N GLY A 73 -7.95 -25.53 -0.70
CA GLY A 73 -7.86 -25.29 -2.15
C GLY A 73 -6.45 -24.94 -2.65
N ARG A 74 -6.11 -25.24 -3.91
CA ARG A 74 -4.85 -24.79 -4.53
C ARG A 74 -4.86 -23.27 -4.63
N ILE A 75 -3.79 -22.60 -4.22
CA ILE A 75 -3.63 -21.16 -4.41
C ILE A 75 -3.46 -20.91 -5.91
N GLY A 76 -4.47 -20.31 -6.54
CA GLY A 76 -4.43 -19.80 -7.90
C GLY A 76 -4.14 -18.30 -7.92
N LEU A 77 -3.60 -17.81 -9.03
CA LEU A 77 -3.27 -16.40 -9.20
C LEU A 77 -4.20 -15.76 -10.24
N ASN A 78 -4.93 -14.73 -9.85
CA ASN A 78 -5.75 -13.93 -10.75
C ASN A 78 -4.86 -12.91 -11.49
N LYS A 79 -4.33 -13.33 -12.64
CA LYS A 79 -3.44 -12.51 -13.47
C LYS A 79 -4.08 -11.18 -13.89
N SER A 80 -5.38 -11.17 -14.18
CA SER A 80 -6.10 -9.96 -14.58
C SER A 80 -6.11 -8.94 -13.45
N LYS A 81 -6.42 -9.34 -12.22
CA LYS A 81 -6.38 -8.47 -11.04
C LYS A 81 -4.97 -7.95 -10.76
N LEU A 82 -3.97 -8.82 -10.91
CA LEU A 82 -2.57 -8.44 -10.69
C LEU A 82 -2.07 -7.42 -11.74
N LEU A 83 -2.42 -7.61 -13.02
CA LEU A 83 -1.98 -6.73 -14.11
C LEU A 83 -2.77 -5.43 -14.21
N LEU A 84 -4.09 -5.44 -13.94
CA LEU A 84 -4.95 -4.26 -14.11
C LEU A 84 -5.09 -3.42 -12.85
N LEU A 85 -4.89 -4.00 -11.66
CA LEU A 85 -5.06 -3.28 -10.39
C LEU A 85 -3.75 -3.19 -9.60
N ALA A 86 -3.06 -4.31 -9.37
CA ALA A 86 -1.83 -4.28 -8.56
C ALA A 86 -0.66 -3.59 -9.28
N LEU A 87 -0.45 -3.87 -10.57
CA LEU A 87 0.68 -3.28 -11.30
C LEU A 87 0.56 -1.76 -11.47
N PRO A 88 -0.59 -1.18 -11.90
CA PRO A 88 -0.70 0.27 -12.05
C PRO A 88 -0.60 1.00 -10.71
N SER A 89 -1.21 0.46 -9.65
CA SER A 89 -1.10 1.04 -8.31
C SER A 89 0.31 0.95 -7.74
N LEU A 90 1.06 -0.12 -8.05
CA LEU A 90 2.47 -0.21 -7.71
C LEU A 90 3.28 0.88 -8.43
N LEU A 91 3.07 1.07 -9.73
CA LEU A 91 3.77 2.10 -10.51
C LEU A 91 3.56 3.50 -9.94
N VAL A 92 2.34 3.83 -9.51
CA VAL A 92 2.05 5.10 -8.83
C VAL A 92 2.70 5.16 -7.46
N THR A 93 2.75 4.05 -6.72
CA THR A 93 3.41 3.99 -5.40
C THR A 93 4.92 4.25 -5.49
N ILE A 94 5.59 3.70 -6.52
CA ILE A 94 7.03 3.85 -6.74
C ILE A 94 7.37 5.01 -7.67
N SER A 95 6.40 5.84 -8.03
CA SER A 95 6.62 6.96 -8.94
C SER A 95 7.76 7.88 -8.51
N PRO A 96 7.99 8.18 -7.20
CA PRO A 96 9.09 9.04 -6.78
C PRO A 96 10.46 8.52 -7.22
N LEU A 97 10.65 7.20 -7.15
CA LEU A 97 11.88 6.55 -7.62
C LEU A 97 11.95 6.57 -9.15
N LEU A 98 10.84 6.27 -9.83
CA LEU A 98 10.83 6.16 -11.29
C LEU A 98 11.20 7.47 -11.98
N ALA A 99 10.75 8.62 -11.48
CA ALA A 99 11.17 9.88 -12.10
C ALA A 99 12.56 10.34 -11.65
N HIS A 100 13.03 9.94 -10.47
CA HIS A 100 14.45 10.14 -10.15
C HIS A 100 15.38 9.47 -11.18
N PHE A 101 14.93 8.38 -11.81
CA PHE A 101 15.63 7.72 -12.92
C PHE A 101 15.24 8.21 -14.32
N GLY A 102 14.42 9.25 -14.46
CA GLY A 102 14.00 9.81 -15.75
C GLY A 102 13.04 8.92 -16.56
N VAL A 103 12.39 7.93 -15.93
CA VAL A 103 11.51 6.98 -16.63
C VAL A 103 10.26 7.66 -17.20
N PHE A 104 9.85 8.81 -16.65
CA PHE A 104 8.62 9.53 -17.00
C PHE A 104 8.84 10.91 -17.61
N ASP A 105 10.04 11.22 -18.11
CA ASP A 105 10.37 12.52 -18.72
C ASP A 105 9.46 12.87 -19.92
N PHE A 106 8.76 11.88 -20.49
CA PHE A 106 7.80 12.05 -21.57
C PHE A 106 6.43 12.61 -21.12
N TYR A 107 6.14 12.66 -19.81
CA TYR A 107 4.85 13.09 -19.25
C TYR A 107 5.01 13.81 -17.89
N GLU A 108 5.84 14.85 -17.87
CA GLU A 108 6.25 15.62 -16.69
C GLU A 108 5.06 16.11 -15.82
N SER A 109 4.03 16.68 -16.44
CA SER A 109 2.88 17.27 -15.72
C SER A 109 2.06 16.28 -14.90
N LEU A 110 1.88 15.05 -15.38
CA LEU A 110 1.17 14.01 -14.65
C LEU A 110 1.98 13.56 -13.43
N TYR A 111 3.31 13.49 -13.58
CA TYR A 111 4.18 13.03 -12.53
C TYR A 111 4.39 14.11 -11.44
N GLU A 112 4.57 15.37 -11.82
CA GLU A 112 4.58 16.50 -10.87
C GLU A 112 3.32 16.51 -10.02
N TYR A 113 2.15 16.31 -10.65
CA TYR A 113 0.88 16.21 -9.93
C TYR A 113 0.89 15.09 -8.88
N ILE A 114 1.43 13.91 -9.20
CA ILE A 114 1.53 12.78 -8.27
C ILE A 114 2.51 13.08 -7.13
N LEU A 115 3.62 13.77 -7.41
CA LEU A 115 4.59 14.17 -6.38
C LEU A 115 4.03 15.21 -5.41
N GLU A 116 3.27 16.18 -5.93
CA GLU A 116 2.65 17.22 -5.11
C GLU A 116 1.53 16.65 -4.21
N HIS A 117 0.84 15.61 -4.68
CA HIS A 117 -0.29 15.00 -3.99
C HIS A 117 0.11 13.66 -3.37
N HIS A 118 0.81 13.73 -2.25
CA HIS A 118 1.26 12.58 -1.47
C HIS A 118 0.16 11.57 -1.12
N ASP A 119 -1.08 12.02 -1.02
CA ASP A 119 -2.25 11.19 -0.75
C ASP A 119 -2.47 10.16 -1.87
N ILE A 120 -2.09 10.50 -3.11
CA ILE A 120 -2.20 9.63 -4.28
C ILE A 120 -1.28 8.42 -4.15
N THR A 121 -0.01 8.63 -3.78
CA THR A 121 0.94 7.52 -3.60
C THR A 121 0.57 6.66 -2.39
N MET A 122 0.04 7.29 -1.34
CA MET A 122 -0.46 6.63 -0.14
C MET A 122 -1.66 5.72 -0.44
N VAL A 123 -2.70 6.25 -1.10
CA VAL A 123 -3.89 5.48 -1.53
C VAL A 123 -3.51 4.39 -2.54
N SER A 124 -2.62 4.70 -3.48
CA SER A 124 -2.13 3.72 -4.45
C SER A 124 -1.42 2.55 -3.77
N SER A 125 -0.65 2.82 -2.72
CA SER A 125 -0.01 1.75 -1.95
C SER A 125 -1.03 0.84 -1.27
N ILE A 126 -2.11 1.40 -0.69
CA ILE A 126 -3.23 0.63 -0.12
C ILE A 126 -3.90 -0.24 -1.19
N ILE A 127 -4.18 0.33 -2.37
CA ILE A 127 -4.78 -0.39 -3.50
C ILE A 127 -3.85 -1.51 -3.96
N PHE A 128 -2.54 -1.26 -4.04
CA PHE A 128 -1.53 -2.24 -4.40
C PHE A 128 -1.54 -3.41 -3.41
N GLY A 129 -1.38 -3.15 -2.12
CA GLY A 129 -1.36 -4.19 -1.09
C GLY A 129 -2.63 -5.04 -1.07
N HIS A 130 -3.79 -4.39 -1.17
CA HIS A 130 -5.08 -5.07 -1.25
C HIS A 130 -5.21 -5.92 -2.51
N SER A 131 -4.90 -5.35 -3.68
CA SER A 131 -5.07 -6.01 -4.97
C SER A 131 -4.06 -7.15 -5.14
N PHE A 132 -2.82 -6.96 -4.70
CA PHE A 132 -1.79 -7.99 -4.66
C PHE A 132 -2.26 -9.16 -3.80
N PHE A 133 -2.67 -8.91 -2.56
CA PHE A 133 -3.06 -9.97 -1.64
C PHE A 133 -4.30 -10.73 -2.11
N THR A 134 -5.33 -10.00 -2.57
CA THR A 134 -6.57 -10.62 -3.04
C THR A 134 -6.47 -11.22 -4.46
N SER A 135 -5.36 -11.04 -5.16
CA SER A 135 -5.07 -11.76 -6.42
C SER A 135 -4.72 -13.22 -6.17
N PHE A 136 -4.31 -13.59 -4.96
CA PHE A 136 -4.12 -14.97 -4.54
C PHE A 136 -5.48 -15.58 -4.15
N VAL A 137 -6.16 -16.15 -5.13
CA VAL A 137 -7.47 -16.79 -4.96
C VAL A 137 -7.24 -18.26 -4.62
N LYS A 138 -7.79 -18.73 -3.50
CA LYS A 138 -7.87 -20.18 -3.27
C LYS A 138 -8.97 -20.76 -4.17
N LYS A 139 -8.60 -21.59 -5.15
CA LYS A 139 -9.53 -22.41 -5.94
C LYS A 139 -10.04 -23.57 -5.12
#